data_AF-A0AAW0AS07-F1
#
_entry.id   AF-A0AAW0AS07-F1
#
_cell.length_a   1.000
_cell.length_b   1.000
_cell.length_c   1.000
_cell.angle_alpha   90.00
_cell.angle_beta   90.00
_cell.angle_gamma   90.00
#
_symmetry.space_group_name_H-M   'P 1'
#
loop_
_entity.id
_entity.type
_entity.pdbx_description
1 polymer ?
#
loop_
_entity_poly.entity_id
_entity_poly.type
_entity_poly.pdbx_seq_one_letter_code
_entity_poly.pdbx_strand_id
1 'polypeptide(L)' 'MDNAGNCNTTAVCLPKYIPTFRGILARGRCFTHIIQLVAKVCFDLLRLRMVS' A
#
# COMPACT_ATOMS: atom_id res chain seq x y z
N MET A 1 11.90 -14.23 5.46
CA MET A 1 12.30 -13.38 4.32
C MET A 1 11.49 -12.10 4.43
N ASP A 2 12.14 -10.95 4.58
CA ASP A 2 11.45 -9.68 4.82
C ASP A 2 11.08 -9.01 3.49
N ASN A 3 9.84 -9.24 3.06
CA ASN A 3 9.31 -8.68 1.82
C ASN A 3 9.13 -7.16 1.90
N ALA A 4 8.97 -6.59 3.09
CA ALA A 4 8.81 -5.15 3.26
C ALA A 4 10.15 -4.43 3.02
N GLY A 5 11.25 -4.97 3.55
CA GLY A 5 12.59 -4.47 3.30
C GLY A 5 13.00 -4.54 1.82
N ASN A 6 12.68 -5.64 1.15
CA ASN A 6 13.00 -5.82 -0.28
C ASN A 6 12.23 -4.85 -1.18
N CYS A 7 10.94 -4.63 -0.92
CA CYS A 7 10.14 -3.63 -1.63
C CYS A 7 10.70 -2.21 -1.48
N ASN A 8 11.21 -1.86 -0.29
CA ASN A 8 11.81 -0.56 -0.05
C ASN A 8 13.12 -0.39 -0.84
N THR A 9 13.98 -1.42 -0.83
CA THR A 9 15.23 -1.41 -1.59
C THR A 9 14.98 -1.34 -3.10
N THR A 10 13.99 -2.08 -3.62
CA THR A 10 13.59 -2.00 -5.03
C THR A 10 13.01 -0.63 -5.38
N ALA A 11 12.17 -0.03 -4.52
CA ALA A 11 11.62 1.30 -4.75
C ALA A 11 12.70 2.41 -4.89
N VAL A 12 13.83 2.25 -4.22
CA VAL A 12 14.94 3.21 -4.20
C VAL A 12 15.98 2.93 -5.28
N CYS A 13 16.30 1.66 -5.53
CA CYS A 13 17.39 1.27 -6.43
C CYS A 13 16.95 1.11 -7.89
N LEU A 14 15.72 0.63 -8.13
CA LEU A 14 15.24 0.33 -9.49
C LEU A 14 15.03 1.57 -10.40
N PRO A 15 14.71 2.78 -9.89
CA PRO A 15 14.67 3.99 -10.73
C PRO A 15 16.00 4.32 -11.41
N LYS A 16 17.14 3.88 -10.84
CA LYS A 16 18.48 4.09 -11.43
C LYS A 16 18.70 3.24 -12.68
N TYR A 17 17.97 2.12 -12.81
CA TYR A 17 18.07 1.18 -13.93
C TYR A 17 16.90 1.32 -14.91
N ILE A 18 15.72 1.71 -14.41
CA ILE A 18 14.51 1.87 -15.19
C ILE A 18 13.92 3.26 -14.91
N PRO A 19 14.20 4.27 -15.76
CA PRO A 19 13.77 5.65 -15.50
C PRO A 19 12.25 5.84 -15.53
N THR A 20 11.49 4.91 -16.11
CA THR A 20 10.02 4.89 -16.08
C THR A 20 9.46 4.32 -14.77
N PHE A 21 10.29 3.67 -13.96
CA PHE A 21 9.86 3.12 -12.68
C PHE A 21 9.69 4.25 -11.67
N ARG A 22 8.43 4.54 -11.33
CA ARG A 22 8.02 5.64 -10.46
C ARG A 22 8.44 5.49 -8.99
N GLY A 23 9.09 4.39 -8.61
CA GLY A 23 9.73 4.21 -7.29
C GLY A 23 8.85 4.61 -6.11
N ILE A 24 9.31 5.59 -5.33
CA ILE A 24 8.61 6.15 -4.15
C ILE A 24 7.22 6.71 -4.50
N LEU A 25 7.00 7.27 -5.69
CA LEU A 25 5.67 7.73 -6.10
C LEU A 25 4.68 6.57 -6.27
N ALA A 26 5.16 5.39 -6.66
CA ALA A 26 4.32 4.18 -6.67
C ALA A 26 3.94 3.75 -5.25
N ARG A 27 4.84 3.93 -4.26
CA ARG A 27 4.53 3.71 -2.84
C ARG A 27 3.45 4.66 -2.32
N GLY A 28 3.47 5.92 -2.75
CA GLY A 28 2.41 6.89 -2.43
C GLY A 28 1.03 6.43 -2.89
N ARG A 29 0.94 5.77 -4.06
CA ARG A 29 -0.32 5.18 -4.56
C ARG A 29 -0.81 4.01 -3.69
N CYS A 30 0.10 3.22 -3.12
CA CYS A 30 -0.27 2.15 -2.19
C CYS A 30 -0.88 2.68 -0.89
N PHE A 31 -0.47 3.86 -0.42
CA PHE A 31 -0.99 4.43 0.82
C PHE A 31 -2.49 4.74 0.73
N THR A 32 -2.93 5.34 -0.38
CA THR A 32 -4.36 5.56 -0.64
C THR A 32 -5.14 4.25 -0.67
N HIS A 33 -4.59 3.20 -1.28
CA HIS A 33 -5.19 1.86 -1.29
C HIS A 33 -5.31 1.26 0.13
N ILE A 34 -4.28 1.43 0.97
CA ILE A 34 -4.31 0.98 2.37
C ILE A 34 -5.41 1.72 3.15
N ILE A 35 -5.53 3.04 2.99
CA ILE A 35 -6.61 3.82 3.62
C ILE A 35 -7.98 3.30 3.16
N GLN A 36 -8.16 3.04 1.86
CA GLN A 36 -9.42 2.49 1.34
C GLN A 36 -9.74 1.11 1.93
N LEU A 37 -8.75 0.24 2.07
CA LEU A 37 -8.92 -1.08 2.70
C LEU A 37 -9.31 -0.94 4.18
N VAL A 38 -8.62 -0.08 4.94
CA VAL A 38 -8.94 0.18 6.35
C VAL A 38 -10.36 0.72 6.48
N ALA A 39 -10.72 1.71 5.66
CA ALA A 39 -12.06 2.28 5.67
C ALA A 39 -13.12 1.19 5.40
N LYS A 40 -12.90 0.34 4.40
CA LYS A 40 -13.81 -0.77 4.08
C LYS A 40 -13.99 -1.72 5.26
N VAL A 41 -12.90 -2.15 5.89
CA VAL A 41 -12.96 -3.02 7.08
C VAL A 41 -13.70 -2.34 8.24
N CYS A 42 -13.46 -1.05 8.49
CA CYS A 42 -14.18 -0.30 9.52
C CYS A 42 -15.68 -0.21 9.22
N PHE A 43 -16.06 0.05 7.96
CA PHE A 43 -17.47 0.07 7.55
C PHE A 43 -18.13 -1.30 7.71
N ASP A 44 -17.46 -2.37 7.31
CA ASP A 44 -17.98 -3.73 7.45
C ASP A 44 -18.14 -4.12 8.93
N LEU A 45 -17.19 -3.75 9.80
CA LEU A 45 -17.29 -3.97 11.25
C LEU A 45 -18.43 -3.17 11.88
N LEU A 46 -18.60 -1.91 11.52
CA LEU A 46 -19.71 -1.08 11.98
C LEU A 46 -21.06 -1.63 11.51
N ARG A 47 -21.12 -2.13 10.27
CA ARG A 47 -22.31 -2.75 9.71
C ARG A 47 -22.66 -4.04 10.45
N LEU A 48 -21.68 -4.92 10.71
CA LEU A 48 -21.90 -6.14 11.49
C LEU A 48 -22.41 -5.85 12.90
N ARG A 49 -21.88 -4.81 13.54
CA ARG A 49 -22.29 -4.36 14.88
C ARG A 49 -23.71 -3.77 14.93
N MET A 50 -24.20 -3.14 13.88
CA MET A 50 -25.57 -2.61 13.84
C MET A 50 -26.62 -3.68 13.51
N VAL A 51 -26.20 -4.82 12.95
CA VAL A 51 -27.08 -5.95 12.57
C VAL A 51 -27.10 -7.04 13.65
N SER A 52 -26.20 -6.98 14.65
CA SER A 52 -26.18 -7.86 15.84
C SER A 52 -26.95 -7.24 17.00
#